data_AF-A0A6V7Q3T2-F1
#
_entry.id   AF-A0A6V7Q3T2-F1
#
_cell.length_a   1.000
_cell.length_b   1.000
_cell.length_c   1.000
_cell.angle_alpha   90.00
_cell.angle_beta   90.00
_cell.angle_gamma   90.00
#
_symmetry.space_group_name_H-M   'P 1'
#
loop_
_entity.id
_entity.type
_entity.pdbx_description
1 polymer ?
#
loop_
_entity_poly.entity_id
_entity_poly.type
_entity_poly.pdbx_seq_one_letter_code
_entity_poly.pdbx_strand_id
1 'polypeptide(L)'
;MLVLSFIVTFSNKAPDLEKDSDAVQEFLADMEDAFRAHKLWAGSSEEELESAGEGLEKYVMTKLFNRVFASVPEDVNSDEQLFEKMALLQQFVRPENLEIKPAFHNETSWLVVRVRRGGARRGRSSVDSALPRDQS
;
A
#
# COMPACT_ATOMS: atom_id res chain seq x y z
N MET A 1 9.69 16.26 13.97
CA MET A 1 10.93 15.66 13.41
C MET A 1 10.93 15.82 11.90
N LEU A 2 12.09 15.71 11.22
CA LEU A 2 12.12 15.66 9.74
C LEU A 2 12.01 14.23 9.24
N VAL A 3 11.31 14.03 8.12
CA VAL A 3 11.07 12.72 7.48
C VAL A 3 12.37 11.93 7.23
N LEU A 4 13.42 12.59 6.78
CA LEU A 4 14.72 11.95 6.52
C LEU A 4 15.39 11.41 7.79
N SER A 5 15.24 12.12 8.91
CA SER A 5 15.79 11.68 10.20
C SER A 5 15.08 10.44 10.72
N PHE A 6 13.76 10.40 10.55
CA PHE A 6 12.95 9.23 10.89
C PHE A 6 13.39 8.00 10.07
N ILE A 7 13.53 8.12 8.76
CA ILE A 7 13.95 7.01 7.88
C ILE A 7 15.32 6.44 8.28
N VAL A 8 16.29 7.31 8.58
CA VAL A 8 17.64 6.88 9.00
C VAL A 8 17.59 6.19 10.37
N THR A 9 16.85 6.77 11.32
CA THR A 9 16.69 6.20 12.66
C THR A 9 15.98 4.84 12.62
N PHE A 10 14.94 4.74 11.81
CA PHE A 10 14.18 3.50 11.58
C PHE A 10 15.05 2.41 10.95
N SER A 11 15.89 2.78 9.97
CA SER A 11 16.80 1.84 9.31
C SER A 11 17.90 1.30 10.25
N ASN A 12 18.26 2.04 11.30
CA ASN A 12 19.27 1.64 12.28
C ASN A 12 18.74 0.75 13.41
N LYS A 13 17.41 0.66 13.59
CA LYS A 13 16.81 -0.22 14.61
C LYS A 13 16.86 -1.69 14.16
N ALA A 14 16.61 -2.64 15.05
CA ALA A 14 16.40 -4.04 14.66
C ALA A 14 15.01 -4.19 14.01
N PRO A 15 14.84 -5.04 12.98
CA PRO A 15 13.54 -5.24 12.34
C PRO A 15 12.59 -5.99 13.27
N ASP A 16 11.43 -5.41 13.54
CA ASP A 16 10.38 -5.97 14.40
C ASP A 16 9.04 -5.47 13.85
N LEU A 17 8.27 -6.34 13.18
CA LEU A 17 7.08 -5.96 12.41
C LEU A 17 6.04 -5.19 13.23
N GLU A 18 5.80 -5.59 14.48
CA GLU A 18 4.80 -4.98 15.35
C GLU A 18 5.27 -3.59 15.81
N LYS A 19 6.51 -3.51 16.32
CA LYS A 19 7.08 -2.22 16.75
C LYS A 19 7.34 -1.25 15.59
N ASP A 20 7.69 -1.78 14.43
CA ASP A 20 7.94 -1.02 13.21
C ASP A 20 6.63 -0.42 12.70
N SER A 21 5.52 -1.17 12.77
CA SER A 21 4.18 -0.67 12.43
C SER A 21 3.76 0.46 13.37
N ASP A 22 3.85 0.24 14.69
CA ASP A 22 3.46 1.25 15.69
C ASP A 22 4.27 2.53 15.54
N ALA A 23 5.59 2.42 15.32
CA ALA A 23 6.47 3.57 15.13
C ALA A 23 6.17 4.37 13.85
N VAL A 24 5.72 3.70 12.78
CA VAL A 24 5.29 4.39 11.54
C VAL A 24 3.97 5.11 11.75
N GLN A 25 3.00 4.46 12.43
CA GLN A 25 1.69 5.07 12.72
C GLN A 25 1.84 6.30 13.62
N GLU A 26 2.63 6.21 14.70
CA GLU A 26 2.93 7.33 15.59
C GLU A 26 3.59 8.48 14.83
N PHE A 27 4.55 8.18 13.96
CA PHE A 27 5.21 9.19 13.14
C PHE A 27 4.26 9.89 12.16
N LEU A 28 3.33 9.16 11.54
CA LEU A 28 2.36 9.75 10.61
C LEU A 28 1.37 10.65 11.35
N ALA A 29 0.87 10.23 12.52
CA ALA A 29 -0.01 11.05 13.36
C ALA A 29 0.68 12.35 13.82
N ASP A 30 1.91 12.26 14.31
CA ASP A 30 2.72 13.41 14.69
C ASP A 30 2.92 14.41 13.54
N MET A 31 3.10 13.89 12.32
CA MET A 31 3.30 14.71 11.12
C MET A 31 2.00 15.34 10.62
N GLU A 32 0.87 14.65 10.74
CA GLU A 32 -0.45 15.20 10.44
C GLU A 32 -0.79 16.37 11.39
N ASP A 33 -0.57 16.18 12.69
CA ASP A 33 -0.71 17.24 13.69
C ASP A 33 0.24 18.41 13.40
N ALA A 34 1.48 18.11 13.00
CA ALA A 34 2.45 19.13 12.60
C ALA A 34 2.00 19.89 11.34
N PHE A 35 1.40 19.22 10.34
CA PHE A 35 0.84 19.88 9.17
C PHE A 35 -0.32 20.80 9.56
N ARG A 36 -1.26 20.34 10.38
CA ARG A 36 -2.39 21.15 10.87
C ARG A 36 -1.94 22.36 11.70
N ALA A 37 -0.89 22.21 12.49
CA ALA A 37 -0.33 23.28 13.31
C ALA A 37 0.56 24.26 12.53
N HIS A 38 0.98 23.93 11.30
CA HIS A 38 1.94 24.73 10.55
C HIS A 38 1.27 25.96 9.90
N LYS A 39 1.83 27.15 10.12
CA LYS A 39 1.27 28.42 9.61
C LYS A 39 1.10 28.49 8.08
N LEU A 40 1.87 27.71 7.33
CA LEU A 40 1.75 27.62 5.86
C LEU A 40 0.53 26.80 5.39
N TRP A 41 -0.01 25.96 6.26
CA TRP A 41 -1.13 25.05 6.00
C TRP A 41 -2.43 25.52 6.65
N ALA A 42 -2.37 26.61 7.44
CA ALA A 42 -3.51 27.21 8.12
C ALA A 42 -4.63 27.73 7.18
N GLY A 43 -4.39 27.74 5.87
CA GLY A 43 -5.36 28.09 4.83
C GLY A 43 -5.59 27.00 3.77
N SER A 44 -5.00 25.82 3.96
CA SER A 44 -5.20 24.66 3.07
C SER A 44 -6.54 23.99 3.39
N SER A 45 -7.16 23.38 2.38
CA SER A 45 -8.38 22.60 2.60
C SER A 45 -8.07 21.29 3.33
N GLU A 46 -9.08 20.70 3.98
CA GLU A 46 -8.95 19.37 4.60
C GLU A 46 -8.52 18.30 3.58
N GLU A 47 -9.00 18.43 2.34
CA GLU A 47 -8.66 17.54 1.22
C GLU A 47 -7.17 17.65 0.81
N GLU A 48 -6.58 18.84 0.89
CA GLU A 48 -5.15 19.06 0.63
C GLU A 48 -4.27 18.51 1.76
N LEU A 49 -4.74 18.63 3.00
CA LEU A 49 -4.10 18.02 4.18
C LEU A 49 -4.11 16.50 4.09
N GLU A 50 -5.25 15.90 3.73
CA GLU A 50 -5.39 14.46 3.52
C GLU A 50 -4.49 13.98 2.37
N SER A 51 -4.52 14.66 1.22
CA SER A 51 -3.66 14.35 0.06
C SER A 51 -2.16 14.44 0.38
N ALA A 52 -1.77 15.40 1.22
CA ALA A 52 -0.40 15.50 1.69
C ALA A 52 0.00 14.40 2.68
N GLY A 53 -0.92 14.01 3.56
CA GLY A 53 -0.78 12.86 4.45
C GLY A 53 -0.57 11.57 3.65
N GLU A 54 -1.42 11.32 2.65
CA GLU A 54 -1.28 10.19 1.73
C GLU A 54 0.06 10.23 0.98
N GLY A 55 0.49 11.41 0.53
CA GLY A 55 1.78 11.60 -0.14
C GLY A 55 2.97 11.28 0.77
N LEU A 56 2.89 11.68 2.03
CA LEU A 56 3.90 11.39 3.06
C LEU A 56 3.94 9.89 3.37
N GLU A 57 2.80 9.27 3.63
CA GLU A 57 2.69 7.83 3.86
C GLU A 57 3.29 7.06 2.69
N LYS A 58 2.92 7.42 1.46
CA LYS A 58 3.47 6.79 0.25
C LYS A 58 4.98 6.93 0.17
N TYR A 59 5.53 8.10 0.49
CA TYR A 59 6.98 8.33 0.46
C TYR A 59 7.69 7.46 1.51
N VAL A 60 7.21 7.47 2.75
CA VAL A 60 7.77 6.69 3.86
C VAL A 60 7.67 5.19 3.57
N MET A 61 6.48 4.69 3.24
CA MET A 61 6.25 3.27 2.93
C MET A 61 7.07 2.80 1.73
N THR A 62 7.29 3.63 0.70
CA THR A 62 8.16 3.27 -0.44
C THR A 62 9.62 3.13 -0.02
N LYS A 63 10.10 3.97 0.90
CA LYS A 63 11.48 3.91 1.42
C LYS A 63 11.69 2.74 2.38
N LEU A 64 10.67 2.41 3.16
CA LEU A 64 10.68 1.29 4.11
C LEU A 64 10.33 -0.05 3.47
N PHE A 65 9.76 -0.06 2.26
CA PHE A 65 9.29 -1.26 1.55
C PHE A 65 10.32 -2.39 1.52
N ASN A 66 11.58 -2.10 1.17
CA ASN A 66 12.63 -3.12 1.06
C ASN A 66 12.97 -3.79 2.40
N ARG A 67 12.55 -3.20 3.52
CA ARG A 67 12.83 -3.66 4.87
C ARG A 67 11.61 -4.28 5.56
N VAL A 68 10.41 -3.80 5.26
CA VAL A 68 9.16 -4.20 5.95
C VAL A 68 8.33 -5.18 5.12
N PHE A 69 8.48 -5.17 3.79
CA PHE A 69 7.71 -6.07 2.92
C PHE A 69 8.48 -7.36 2.63
N ALA A 70 7.89 -8.51 3.00
CA ALA A 70 8.47 -9.85 2.83
C ALA A 70 9.85 -10.04 3.47
N SER A 71 10.10 -9.35 4.59
CA SER A 71 11.38 -9.42 5.31
C SER A 71 11.57 -10.73 6.09
N VAL A 72 10.47 -11.44 6.36
CA VAL A 72 10.48 -12.74 7.03
C VAL A 72 10.22 -13.84 5.99
N PRO A 73 11.07 -14.88 5.90
CA PRO A 73 10.90 -15.97 4.94
C PRO A 73 9.59 -16.77 5.17
N GLU A 74 9.01 -16.69 6.36
CA GLU A 74 7.73 -17.31 6.72
C GLU A 74 6.53 -16.66 6.00
N ASP A 75 6.59 -15.35 5.76
CA ASP A 75 5.56 -14.61 4.99
C ASP A 75 5.62 -14.99 3.51
N VAL A 76 6.82 -15.15 2.96
CA VAL A 76 7.02 -15.58 1.56
C VAL A 76 6.47 -17.00 1.36
N ASN A 77 6.77 -17.90 2.29
CA ASN A 77 6.28 -19.29 2.23
C ASN A 77 4.74 -19.35 2.38
N SER A 78 4.17 -18.53 3.25
CA SER A 78 2.72 -18.45 3.42
C SER A 78 2.03 -17.93 2.16
N ASP A 79 2.60 -16.92 1.51
CA ASP A 79 2.12 -16.36 0.25
C ASP A 79 2.21 -17.37 -0.91
N GLU A 80 3.31 -18.12 -1.00
CA GLU A 80 3.48 -19.18 -2.00
C GLU A 80 2.48 -20.32 -1.80
N GLN A 81 2.34 -20.81 -0.56
CA GLN A 81 1.35 -21.84 -0.23
C GLN A 81 -0.08 -21.37 -0.50
N LEU A 82 -0.40 -20.10 -0.19
CA LEU A 82 -1.71 -19.53 -0.47
C LEU A 82 -1.93 -19.42 -1.98
N PHE A 83 -0.93 -18.99 -2.74
CA PHE A 83 -0.98 -18.90 -4.19
C PHE A 83 -1.22 -20.27 -4.83
N GLU A 84 -0.49 -21.31 -4.40
CA GLU A 84 -0.68 -22.68 -4.90
C GLU A 84 -2.07 -23.22 -4.56
N LYS A 85 -2.52 -23.07 -3.30
CA LYS A 85 -3.86 -23.48 -2.87
C LYS A 85 -4.95 -22.77 -3.67
N MET A 86 -4.83 -21.45 -3.85
CA MET A 86 -5.76 -20.67 -4.66
C MET A 86 -5.71 -21.08 -6.14
N ALA A 87 -4.52 -21.38 -6.67
CA ALA A 87 -4.33 -21.78 -8.06
C ALA A 87 -4.95 -23.15 -8.39
N LEU A 88 -5.02 -24.04 -7.41
CA LEU A 88 -5.72 -25.32 -7.50
C LEU A 88 -7.23 -25.12 -7.32
N LEU A 89 -7.65 -24.39 -6.28
CA LEU A 89 -9.06 -24.14 -5.95
C LEU A 89 -9.79 -23.40 -7.08
N GLN A 90 -9.16 -22.42 -7.73
CA GLN A 90 -9.79 -21.66 -8.82
C GLN A 90 -10.18 -22.50 -10.04
N GLN A 91 -9.63 -23.70 -10.19
CA GLN A 91 -9.93 -24.58 -11.34
C GLN A 91 -11.30 -25.25 -11.21
N PHE A 92 -11.81 -25.41 -9.98
CA PHE A 92 -13.02 -26.18 -9.71
C PHE A 92 -14.03 -25.49 -8.79
N VAL A 93 -13.67 -24.38 -8.13
CA VAL A 93 -14.61 -23.58 -7.35
C VAL A 93 -15.62 -22.93 -8.28
N ARG A 94 -16.89 -23.28 -8.11
CA ARG A 94 -18.01 -22.62 -8.77
C ARG A 94 -18.71 -21.67 -7.81
N PRO A 95 -19.45 -20.66 -8.30
CA PRO A 95 -20.20 -19.74 -7.44
C PRO A 95 -21.16 -20.44 -6.47
N GLU A 96 -21.68 -21.61 -6.85
CA GLU A 96 -22.59 -22.40 -6.03
C GLU A 96 -21.90 -23.05 -4.82
N ASN A 97 -20.59 -23.33 -4.90
CA ASN A 97 -19.78 -23.82 -3.78
C ASN A 97 -19.57 -22.76 -2.68
N LEU A 98 -19.84 -21.50 -2.99
CA LEU A 98 -19.68 -20.34 -2.10
C LEU A 98 -21.05 -19.71 -1.73
N GLU A 99 -22.15 -20.44 -1.94
CA GLU A 99 -23.52 -20.00 -1.67
C GLU A 99 -23.93 -18.69 -2.37
N ILE A 100 -23.27 -18.35 -3.48
CA ILE A 100 -23.60 -17.15 -4.26
C ILE A 100 -24.89 -17.41 -5.03
N LYS A 101 -25.98 -16.78 -4.58
CA LYS A 101 -27.30 -16.92 -5.21
C LYS A 101 -27.26 -16.47 -6.69
N PRO A 102 -28.02 -17.14 -7.58
CA PRO A 102 -28.04 -16.81 -9.02
C PRO A 102 -28.38 -15.35 -9.35
N ALA A 103 -29.15 -14.68 -8.49
CA ALA A 103 -29.47 -13.25 -8.61
C ALA A 103 -28.25 -12.32 -8.53
N PHE A 104 -27.11 -12.80 -8.04
CA PHE A 104 -25.84 -12.05 -7.94
C PHE A 104 -24.77 -12.56 -8.91
N HIS A 105 -25.13 -13.43 -9.86
CA HIS A 105 -24.22 -13.89 -10.90
C HIS A 105 -24.06 -12.80 -11.96
N ASN A 106 -23.01 -11.98 -11.81
CA ASN A 106 -22.66 -10.95 -12.78
C ASN A 106 -21.35 -11.29 -13.50
N GLU A 107 -21.43 -11.94 -14.67
CA GLU A 107 -20.28 -12.47 -15.42
C GLU A 107 -19.19 -11.43 -15.72
N THR A 108 -19.56 -10.16 -15.91
CA THR A 108 -18.64 -9.08 -16.31
C THR A 108 -18.02 -8.36 -15.11
N SER A 109 -18.72 -8.27 -13.97
CA SER A 109 -18.23 -7.58 -12.77
C SER A 109 -17.11 -8.32 -12.04
N TRP A 110 -17.02 -9.65 -12.13
CA TRP A 110 -15.93 -10.40 -11.47
C TRP A 110 -14.59 -10.26 -12.20
N LEU A 111 -14.62 -10.11 -13.53
CA LEU A 111 -13.43 -9.93 -14.37
C LEU A 111 -12.72 -8.61 -14.08
N VAL A 112 -13.47 -7.51 -13.97
CA VAL A 112 -12.90 -6.21 -13.60
C VAL A 112 -12.34 -6.19 -12.17
N VAL A 113 -12.98 -6.88 -11.22
CA VAL A 113 -12.45 -7.00 -9.84
C VAL A 113 -11.18 -7.85 -9.80
N ARG A 114 -11.10 -8.93 -10.58
CA ARG A 114 -9.90 -9.77 -10.69
C ARG A 114 -8.73 -9.01 -11.29
N VAL A 115 -8.96 -8.25 -12.36
CA VAL A 115 -7.95 -7.40 -12.98
C VAL A 115 -7.49 -6.29 -12.03
N ARG A 116 -8.41 -5.65 -11.29
CA ARG A 116 -8.06 -4.65 -10.27
C ARG A 116 -7.22 -5.23 -9.13
N ARG A 117 -7.54 -6.44 -8.64
CA ARG A 117 -6.73 -7.13 -7.61
C ARG A 117 -5.33 -7.51 -8.10
N GLY A 118 -5.18 -7.93 -9.36
CA GLY A 118 -3.86 -8.16 -9.97
C GLY A 118 -3.00 -6.89 -10.10
N GLY A 119 -3.65 -5.72 -10.10
CA GLY A 119 -3.00 -4.40 -10.10
C GLY A 119 -2.35 -4.01 -8.76
N ALA A 120 -2.76 -4.61 -7.63
CA ALA A 120 -2.20 -4.29 -6.31
C ALA A 120 -0.71 -4.64 -6.20
N ARG A 121 -0.24 -5.68 -6.91
CA ARG A 121 1.20 -6.00 -7.05
C ARG A 121 1.96 -5.08 -8.01
N ARG A 122 1.23 -4.31 -8.82
CA ARG A 122 1.76 -3.48 -9.92
C ARG A 122 1.69 -1.97 -9.62
N GLY A 123 1.46 -1.60 -8.36
CA GLY A 123 1.45 -0.20 -7.88
C GLY A 123 2.82 0.48 -7.82
N ARG A 124 3.76 0.11 -8.70
CA ARG A 124 4.93 0.92 -9.06
C ARG A 124 4.71 1.33 -10.51
N SER A 125 4.82 2.62 -10.81
CA SER A 125 4.61 3.25 -12.13
C SER A 125 3.15 3.55 -12.54
N SER A 126 2.59 4.64 -12.00
CA SER A 126 1.70 5.48 -12.83
C SER A 126 2.10 6.96 -12.79
N VAL A 127 3.28 7.29 -12.25
CA VAL A 127 3.79 8.68 -12.17
C VAL A 127 4.98 8.96 -13.11
N ASP A 128 5.55 7.93 -13.75
CA ASP A 128 6.72 8.10 -14.65
C ASP A 128 6.36 8.38 -16.12
N SER A 129 5.07 8.53 -16.45
CA SER A 129 4.63 8.75 -17.84
C SER A 129 4.47 10.23 -18.23
N ALA A 130 4.81 11.17 -17.34
CA ALA A 130 4.59 12.60 -17.58
C ALA A 130 5.87 13.43 -17.46
N LEU A 131 6.89 13.14 -18.29
CA LEU A 131 7.86 14.15 -18.69
C LEU A 131 8.02 14.14 -20.23
N PRO A 132 7.66 15.22 -20.93
CA PRO A 132 7.92 15.34 -22.36
C PRO A 132 9.43 15.45 -22.57
N ARG A 133 10.01 14.53 -23.35
CA ARG A 133 11.36 14.71 -23.87
C ARG A 133 11.32 15.86 -24.87
N ASP A 134 11.89 16.98 -24.45
CA ASP A 134 12.21 18.08 -25.33
C ASP A 134 13.17 17.61 -26.43
N GLN A 135 12.92 18.13 -27.63
CA GLN A 135 13.60 17.79 -28.86
C GLN A 135 15.01 18.39 -28.86
N SER A 136 15.98 17.66 -29.42
CA SER A 136 17.18 18.25 -30.01
C SER A 136 17.61 17.49 -31.25
#